data_AF-A0A397CNI9-F1
#
_entry.id   AF-A0A397CNI9-F1
#
_cell.length_a   1.000
_cell.length_b   1.000
_cell.length_c   1.000
_cell.angle_alpha   90.00
_cell.angle_beta   90.00
_cell.angle_gamma   90.00
#
_symmetry.space_group_name_H-M   'P 1'
#
loop_
_entity.id
_entity.type
_entity.pdbx_description
1 polymer ?
#
loop_
_entity_poly.entity_id
_entity_poly.type
_entity_poly.pdbx_seq_one_letter_code
_entity_poly.pdbx_strand_id
1 'polypeptide(L)'
;MKFFVYAIAAVVAIVSSQTLKGQSPIDLPASAKPVVNTGNFSVVLNTASAMISHEGYTVKATWSGGPDSHLTLNGKVYKSLQLHPHAPSEHTLGGKQYPFE
;
A
#
# COMPACT_ATOMS: atom_id res chain seq x y z
N MET A 1 16.83 21.73 18.93
CA MET A 1 17.51 21.11 17.76
C MET A 1 17.12 19.64 17.77
N LYS A 2 16.26 19.10 16.91
CA LYS A 2 16.35 19.06 15.45
C LYS A 2 14.94 18.98 14.85
N PHE A 3 14.65 19.92 13.96
CA PHE A 3 13.65 19.77 12.91
C PHE A 3 14.21 18.80 11.82
N PHE A 4 13.34 18.31 10.94
CA PHE A 4 13.58 17.42 9.76
C PHE A 4 13.57 15.91 10.09
N VAL A 5 12.77 15.05 9.46
CA VAL A 5 12.37 15.00 8.04
C VAL A 5 10.91 14.52 7.89
N TYR A 6 10.06 15.38 7.33
CA TYR A 6 8.76 15.03 6.75
C TYR A 6 8.99 14.48 5.33
N ALA A 7 8.14 13.54 4.89
CA ALA A 7 7.89 13.18 3.49
C ALA A 7 9.05 12.54 2.69
N ILE A 8 9.29 11.23 2.86
CA ILE A 8 10.04 10.44 1.86
C ILE A 8 9.05 9.97 0.77
N ALA A 9 8.55 10.93 0.01
CA ALA A 9 7.94 10.74 -1.32
C ALA A 9 7.97 12.06 -2.11
N ALA A 10 7.93 13.20 -1.41
CA ALA A 10 7.99 14.53 -2.04
C ALA A 10 9.41 15.03 -2.38
N VAL A 11 10.48 14.43 -1.84
CA VAL A 11 11.84 15.00 -1.94
C VAL A 11 12.53 14.74 -3.31
N VAL A 12 12.07 13.78 -4.12
CA VAL A 12 12.68 13.51 -5.43
C VAL A 12 12.25 14.52 -6.51
N ALA A 13 11.11 15.20 -6.34
CA ALA A 13 10.61 16.16 -7.31
C ALA A 13 11.33 17.53 -7.29
N ILE A 14 12.05 17.84 -6.19
CA ILE A 14 12.66 19.16 -5.99
C ILE A 14 13.94 19.33 -6.82
N VAL A 15 14.56 18.24 -7.32
CA VAL A 15 15.87 18.30 -8.01
C VAL A 15 15.74 18.31 -9.55
N SER A 16 14.55 18.04 -10.12
CA SER A 16 14.36 17.91 -11.57
C SER A 16 13.24 18.77 -12.17
N SER A 17 12.51 19.56 -11.36
CA SER A 17 11.30 20.28 -11.79
C SER A 17 10.25 19.39 -12.47
N GLN A 18 10.31 18.07 -12.27
CA GLN A 18 9.36 17.13 -12.83
C GLN A 18 8.20 16.94 -11.86
N THR A 19 6.98 17.19 -12.34
CA THR A 19 5.77 16.80 -11.60
C THR A 19 5.66 15.28 -11.59
N LEU A 20 5.69 14.68 -10.40
CA LEU A 20 5.39 13.26 -10.23
C LEU A 20 3.90 13.03 -10.50
N LYS A 21 3.56 12.22 -11.51
CA LYS A 21 2.16 11.97 -11.94
C LYS A 21 1.54 10.69 -11.39
N GLY A 22 2.30 9.89 -10.64
CA GLY A 22 1.83 8.64 -10.03
C GLY A 22 2.24 8.59 -8.57
N GLN A 23 1.60 9.39 -7.73
CA GLN A 23 1.78 9.37 -6.28
C GLN A 23 0.55 8.78 -5.61
N SER A 24 0.78 8.17 -4.46
CA SER A 24 -0.24 7.74 -3.49
C SER A 24 0.06 8.44 -2.15
N PRO A 25 -0.94 8.57 -1.25
CA PRO A 25 -2.34 8.15 -1.39
C PRO A 25 -3.17 9.03 -2.34
N ILE A 26 -4.39 8.59 -2.63
CA ILE A 26 -5.42 9.33 -3.39
C ILE A 26 -6.78 9.28 -2.69
N ASP A 27 -7.67 10.21 -3.02
CA ASP A 27 -9.10 10.11 -2.71
C ASP A 27 -9.79 9.27 -3.79
N LEU A 28 -10.36 8.14 -3.39
CA LEU A 28 -11.19 7.30 -4.24
C LEU A 28 -12.63 7.85 -4.24
N PRO A 29 -13.36 7.80 -5.36
CA PRO A 29 -14.71 8.32 -5.43
C PRO A 29 -15.65 7.56 -4.47
N ALA A 30 -16.48 8.28 -3.72
CA ALA A 30 -17.50 7.71 -2.81
C ALA A 30 -18.44 6.71 -3.52
N SER A 31 -18.66 6.96 -4.81
CA SER A 31 -19.49 6.13 -5.69
C SER A 31 -18.75 5.91 -7.01
N ALA A 32 -17.98 4.82 -7.09
CA ALA A 32 -17.56 4.30 -8.37
C ALA A 32 -18.71 3.50 -8.97
N LYS A 33 -19.05 3.76 -10.25
CA LYS A 33 -19.89 2.81 -10.98
C LYS A 33 -19.10 1.50 -11.07
N PRO A 34 -19.63 0.36 -10.58
CA PRO A 34 -18.92 -0.90 -10.71
C PRO A 34 -18.63 -1.17 -12.18
N VAL A 35 -17.35 -1.36 -12.48
CA VAL A 35 -16.91 -1.84 -13.79
C VAL A 35 -16.53 -3.30 -13.61
N VAL A 36 -17.01 -4.17 -14.49
CA VAL A 36 -16.59 -5.57 -14.49
C VAL A 36 -15.07 -5.59 -14.63
N ASN A 37 -14.41 -6.19 -13.65
CA ASN A 37 -12.97 -6.38 -13.73
C ASN A 37 -12.69 -7.44 -14.80
N THR A 38 -12.35 -6.99 -16.01
CA THR A 38 -11.89 -7.86 -17.10
C THR A 38 -10.40 -8.17 -17.01
N GLY A 39 -9.73 -7.68 -15.97
CA GLY A 39 -8.34 -7.97 -15.70
C GLY A 39 -8.16 -9.42 -15.23
N ASN A 40 -7.05 -10.02 -15.65
CA ASN A 40 -6.69 -11.35 -15.19
C ASN A 40 -5.96 -11.23 -13.85
N PHE A 41 -6.69 -11.40 -12.75
CA PHE A 41 -6.08 -11.45 -11.42
C PHE A 41 -6.67 -12.59 -10.57
N SER A 42 -5.84 -13.14 -9.69
CA SER A 42 -6.27 -14.06 -8.63
C SER A 42 -5.38 -13.90 -7.40
N VAL A 43 -5.97 -14.13 -6.23
CA VAL A 43 -5.25 -14.06 -4.96
C VAL A 43 -5.48 -15.37 -4.22
N VAL A 44 -4.38 -16.00 -3.81
CA VAL A 44 -4.38 -17.19 -2.94
C VAL A 44 -3.64 -16.80 -1.67
N LEU A 45 -4.32 -16.91 -0.52
CA LEU A 45 -3.75 -16.65 0.79
C LEU A 45 -3.79 -17.94 1.62
N ASN A 46 -2.71 -18.20 2.34
CA ASN A 46 -2.53 -19.33 3.24
C ASN A 46 -2.00 -18.83 4.59
N THR A 47 -2.15 -19.67 5.61
CA THR A 47 -1.58 -19.43 6.93
C THR A 47 -0.07 -19.64 6.93
N ALA A 48 0.66 -18.71 7.55
CA ALA A 48 2.09 -18.82 7.81
C ALA A 48 2.46 -17.98 9.03
N SER A 49 3.57 -18.32 9.69
CA SER A 49 4.13 -17.50 10.77
C SER A 49 4.50 -16.11 10.25
N ALA A 50 4.30 -15.10 11.09
CA ALA A 50 4.68 -13.72 10.83
C ALA A 50 5.61 -13.21 11.94
N MET A 51 6.56 -12.35 11.58
CA MET A 51 7.35 -11.60 12.54
C MET A 51 6.85 -10.16 12.58
N ILE A 52 6.47 -9.68 13.76
CA ILE A 52 5.99 -8.32 13.96
C ILE A 52 7.14 -7.45 14.50
N SER A 53 7.37 -6.30 13.88
CA SER A 53 8.35 -5.29 14.33
C SER A 53 7.75 -3.89 14.34
N HIS A 54 8.29 -3.02 15.19
CA HIS A 54 8.00 -1.58 15.16
C HIS A 54 9.19 -0.84 14.53
N GLU A 55 8.98 -0.18 13.39
CA GLU A 55 10.05 0.41 12.56
C GLU A 55 10.16 1.92 12.74
N GLY A 56 9.66 2.44 13.86
CA GLY A 56 9.69 3.86 14.25
C GLY A 56 8.52 4.68 13.70
N TYR A 57 8.08 4.42 12.48
CA TYR A 57 6.95 5.12 11.83
C TYR A 57 5.80 4.19 11.42
N THR A 58 5.95 2.87 11.56
CA THR A 58 4.90 1.89 11.32
C THR A 58 5.14 0.62 12.14
N VAL A 59 4.11 -0.21 12.24
CA VAL A 59 4.23 -1.61 12.67
C VAL A 59 4.29 -2.46 11.41
N LYS A 60 5.33 -3.26 11.24
CA LYS A 60 5.45 -4.15 10.08
C LYS A 60 5.24 -5.59 10.50
N ALA A 61 4.41 -6.31 9.74
CA ALA A 61 4.35 -7.75 9.76
C ALA A 61 5.15 -8.31 8.58
N THR A 62 6.32 -8.89 8.84
CA THR A 62 7.03 -9.68 7.81
C THR A 62 6.32 -11.03 7.68
N TRP A 63 5.66 -11.25 6.55
CA TRP A 63 4.77 -12.40 6.34
C TRP A 63 4.79 -12.83 4.87
N SER A 64 5.27 -14.05 4.61
CA SER A 64 5.35 -14.60 3.25
C SER A 64 4.04 -15.20 2.75
N GLY A 65 3.08 -15.43 3.65
CA GLY A 65 1.88 -16.22 3.37
C GLY A 65 2.16 -17.71 3.15
N GLY A 66 3.39 -18.19 3.32
CA GLY A 66 3.75 -19.58 3.02
C GLY A 66 4.04 -19.82 1.54
N PRO A 67 4.46 -21.03 1.15
CA PRO A 67 4.98 -21.32 -0.18
C PRO A 67 3.96 -21.10 -1.31
N ASP A 68 2.69 -21.33 -1.01
CA ASP A 68 1.59 -21.34 -1.99
C ASP A 68 0.77 -20.05 -2.01
N SER A 69 1.08 -19.08 -1.14
CA SER A 69 0.42 -17.76 -1.20
C SER A 69 0.99 -16.89 -2.29
N HIS A 70 0.10 -16.33 -3.11
CA HIS A 70 0.48 -15.47 -4.21
C HIS A 70 -0.67 -14.61 -4.73
N LEU A 71 -0.28 -13.47 -5.32
CA LEU A 71 -1.11 -12.70 -6.24
C LEU A 71 -0.64 -13.04 -7.66
N THR A 72 -1.54 -13.51 -8.52
CA THR A 72 -1.30 -13.52 -9.96
C THR A 72 -1.98 -12.30 -10.55
N LEU A 73 -1.23 -11.46 -11.27
CA LEU A 73 -1.73 -10.29 -11.98
C LEU A 73 -1.19 -10.30 -13.41
N ASN A 74 -2.09 -10.40 -14.39
CA ASN A 74 -1.77 -10.48 -15.81
C ASN A 74 -0.69 -11.53 -16.14
N GLY A 75 -0.81 -12.71 -15.53
CA GLY A 75 0.12 -13.83 -15.71
C GLY A 75 1.43 -13.72 -14.90
N LYS A 76 1.66 -12.60 -14.20
CA LYS A 76 2.82 -12.42 -13.34
C LYS A 76 2.48 -12.76 -11.89
N VAL A 77 3.32 -13.59 -11.27
CA VAL A 77 3.16 -14.05 -9.90
C VAL A 77 3.95 -13.16 -8.94
N TYR A 78 3.29 -12.70 -7.88
CA TYR A 78 3.84 -11.86 -6.82
C TYR A 78 3.66 -12.57 -5.48
N LYS A 79 4.72 -12.64 -4.68
CA LYS A 79 4.68 -13.20 -3.31
C LYS A 79 4.57 -12.08 -2.29
N SER A 80 3.88 -12.35 -1.18
CA SER A 80 3.88 -11.45 -0.03
C SER A 80 5.28 -11.37 0.57
N LEU A 81 5.67 -10.17 0.98
CA LEU A 81 6.90 -9.93 1.75
C LEU A 81 6.56 -9.38 3.12
N GLN A 82 5.60 -8.46 3.16
CA GLN A 82 5.22 -7.74 4.36
C GLN A 82 3.79 -7.18 4.24
N LEU A 83 3.24 -6.83 5.39
CA LEU A 83 2.05 -6.02 5.57
C LEU A 83 2.43 -4.88 6.54
N HIS A 84 1.94 -3.67 6.31
CA HIS A 84 2.08 -2.57 7.26
C HIS A 84 0.77 -1.78 7.31
N PRO A 85 0.24 -1.47 8.50
CA PRO A 85 -0.95 -0.67 8.61
C PRO A 85 -0.63 0.82 8.78
N HIS A 86 -1.63 1.63 8.47
CA HIS A 86 -1.67 3.06 8.76
C HIS A 86 -2.89 3.37 9.64
N ALA A 87 -2.69 4.23 10.64
CA ALA A 87 -3.77 4.73 11.49
C ALA A 87 -3.57 6.25 11.67
N PRO A 88 -4.42 7.10 11.07
CA PRO A 88 -5.59 6.77 10.23
C PRO A 88 -5.19 6.25 8.83
N SER A 89 -6.20 5.90 8.00
CA SER A 89 -5.98 5.54 6.59
C SER A 89 -5.27 6.65 5.81
N GLU A 90 -4.45 6.26 4.84
CA GLU A 90 -3.82 7.21 3.93
C GLU A 90 -4.76 7.51 2.76
N HIS A 91 -5.37 6.48 2.16
CA HIS A 91 -6.44 6.67 1.17
C HIS A 91 -7.73 7.14 1.83
N THR A 92 -8.51 7.93 1.10
CA THR A 92 -9.86 8.35 1.51
C THR A 92 -10.91 7.83 0.53
N LEU A 93 -12.16 7.71 0.98
CA LEU A 93 -13.30 7.39 0.12
C LEU A 93 -14.27 8.59 0.12
N GLY A 94 -14.30 9.36 -0.96
CA GLY A 94 -15.14 10.55 -1.08
C GLY A 94 -14.81 11.62 -0.04
N GLY A 95 -13.53 11.82 0.22
CA GLY A 95 -13.02 12.71 1.26
C GLY A 95 -13.13 12.16 2.69
N LYS A 96 -13.70 10.97 2.89
CA LYS A 96 -13.77 10.34 4.22
C LYS A 96 -12.48 9.56 4.52
N GLN A 97 -11.76 9.98 5.55
CA GLN A 97 -10.66 9.24 6.15
C GLN A 97 -11.17 8.18 7.13
N TYR A 98 -10.58 6.99 7.10
CA TYR A 98 -10.97 5.87 7.96
C TYR A 98 -9.98 5.70 9.12
N PRO A 99 -10.39 5.06 10.22
CA PRO A 99 -9.51 4.90 11.39
C PRO A 99 -8.26 4.06 11.13
N PHE A 100 -8.26 3.23 10.08
CA PHE A 100 -7.21 2.25 9.81
C PHE A 100 -7.22 1.85 8.32
N GLU A 101 -6.03 1.59 7.79
CA GLU A 101 -5.77 0.96 6.49
C GLU A 101 -4.71 -0.14 6.64
#